data_AF-A0A1Y4IZ71-F1
#
_entry.id   AF-A0A1Y4IZ71-F1
#
_cell.length_a   1.000
_cell.length_b   1.000
_cell.length_c   1.000
_cell.angle_alpha   90.00
_cell.angle_beta   90.00
_cell.angle_gamma   90.00
#
_symmetry.space_group_name_H-M   'P 1'
#
loop_
_entity.id
_entity.type
_entity.pdbx_description
1 polymer ?
#
loop_
_entity_poly.entity_id
_entity_poly.type
_entity_poly.pdbx_seq_one_letter_code
_entity_poly.pdbx_strand_id
1 'polypeptide(L)'
;MSKESETPSGIRLMLLLKEHLREIMNRECANQASIHLYCTGSYWVAFERSAYQLRRAFPDSEITPMRLYAYPFPVVMVSVTDRSLRLYERKHIAKQNGADYKLLTVPELSAPAYQAWHTREVKGLPALN
;
A
#
# COMPACT_ATOMS: atom_id res chain seq x y z
N MET A 1 30.36 -12.78 7.67
CA MET A 1 29.14 -12.22 8.28
C MET A 1 27.96 -12.65 7.42
N SER A 2 27.09 -13.46 8.01
CA SER A 2 26.09 -14.29 7.35
C SER A 2 25.07 -13.46 6.56
N LYS A 3 24.86 -13.79 5.28
CA LYS A 3 23.66 -13.41 4.54
C LYS A 3 22.51 -14.22 5.14
N GLU A 4 21.95 -13.72 6.24
CA GLU A 4 20.69 -14.25 6.75
C GLU A 4 19.67 -14.18 5.62
N SER A 5 19.04 -15.31 5.38
CA SER A 5 17.98 -15.52 4.41
C SER A 5 16.78 -14.64 4.76
N GLU A 6 16.84 -13.36 4.41
CA GLU A 6 15.67 -12.49 4.44
C GLU A 6 14.65 -13.07 3.46
N THR A 7 13.46 -13.39 3.98
CA THR A 7 12.33 -13.84 3.17
C THR A 7 12.16 -12.88 1.99
N PRO A 8 12.23 -13.36 0.73
CA PRO A 8 12.07 -12.52 -0.44
C PRO A 8 10.84 -11.63 -0.34
N SER A 9 10.94 -10.39 -0.81
CA SER A 9 9.87 -9.39 -0.65
C SER A 9 8.53 -9.83 -1.23
N GLY A 10 8.55 -10.55 -2.36
CA GLY A 10 7.35 -11.19 -2.93
C GLY A 10 6.72 -12.22 -2.00
N ILE A 11 7.51 -13.02 -1.27
CA ILE A 11 7.00 -13.99 -0.29
C ILE A 11 6.43 -13.26 0.92
N ARG A 12 7.09 -12.19 1.41
CA ARG A 12 6.55 -11.36 2.51
C ARG A 12 5.22 -10.72 2.14
N LEU A 13 5.09 -10.18 0.92
CA LEU A 13 3.84 -9.63 0.41
C LEU A 13 2.75 -10.71 0.33
N MET A 14 3.09 -11.89 -0.20
CA MET A 14 2.15 -13.01 -0.27
C MET A 14 1.65 -13.45 1.11
N LEU A 15 2.54 -13.55 2.10
CA LEU A 15 2.19 -13.90 3.48
C LEU A 15 1.29 -12.82 4.13
N LEU A 16 1.65 -11.54 3.98
CA LEU A 16 0.85 -10.41 4.45
C LEU A 16 -0.58 -10.47 3.89
N LEU A 17 -0.73 -10.68 2.58
CA LEU A 17 -2.05 -10.79 1.95
C LEU A 17 -2.78 -12.04 2.39
N LYS A 18 -2.10 -13.19 2.51
CA LYS A 18 -2.73 -14.44 2.95
C LYS A 18 -3.30 -14.32 4.37
N GLU A 19 -2.59 -13.66 5.27
CA GLU A 19 -2.95 -13.60 6.69
C GLU A 19 -3.84 -12.41 7.04
N HIS A 20 -3.60 -11.24 6.42
CA HIS A 20 -4.19 -9.97 6.86
C HIS A 20 -5.07 -9.28 5.82
N LEU A 21 -5.27 -9.84 4.62
CA LEU A 21 -6.03 -9.17 3.55
C LEU A 21 -7.40 -8.63 4.01
N ARG A 22 -8.19 -9.44 4.71
CA ARG A 22 -9.53 -9.00 5.17
C ARG A 22 -9.45 -7.83 6.15
N GLU A 23 -8.47 -7.85 7.05
CA GLU A 23 -8.26 -6.77 8.01
C GLU A 23 -7.82 -5.49 7.30
N ILE A 24 -6.88 -5.60 6.36
CA ILE A 24 -6.39 -4.49 5.53
C ILE A 24 -7.56 -3.87 4.76
N MET A 25 -8.37 -4.66 4.06
CA MET A 25 -9.49 -4.15 3.27
C MET A 25 -10.57 -3.49 4.14
N ASN A 26 -10.89 -4.08 5.29
CA ASN A 26 -11.82 -3.45 6.24
C ASN A 26 -11.31 -2.10 6.73
N ARG A 27 -10.01 -1.99 7.00
CA ARG A 27 -9.37 -0.74 7.42
C ARG A 27 -9.42 0.31 6.31
N GLU A 28 -9.10 -0.08 5.08
CA GLU A 28 -9.13 0.83 3.93
C GLU A 28 -10.55 1.28 3.57
N CYS A 29 -11.58 0.47 3.85
CA CYS A 29 -12.98 0.81 3.61
C CYS A 29 -13.46 2.05 4.39
N ALA A 30 -12.88 2.35 5.56
CA ALA A 30 -13.19 3.54 6.37
C ALA A 30 -12.07 4.58 6.38
N ASN A 31 -10.92 4.28 5.78
CA ASN A 31 -9.76 5.16 5.79
C ASN A 31 -10.01 6.43 4.96
N GLN A 32 -9.75 7.61 5.55
CA GLN A 32 -9.91 8.90 4.88
C GLN A 32 -8.68 9.81 5.04
N ALA A 33 -7.90 9.67 6.11
CA ALA A 33 -6.85 10.64 6.46
C ALA A 33 -5.55 9.97 6.94
N SER A 34 -5.32 8.72 6.54
CA SER A 34 -4.12 7.99 6.94
C SER A 34 -3.53 7.15 5.81
N ILE A 35 -2.21 6.95 5.85
CA ILE A 35 -1.50 6.01 5.00
C ILE A 35 -1.01 4.87 5.88
N HIS A 36 -1.55 3.67 5.62
CA HIS A 36 -1.15 2.42 6.23
C HIS A 36 -0.07 1.78 5.36
N LEU A 37 1.14 1.66 5.91
CA LEU A 37 2.32 1.15 5.22
C LEU A 37 2.76 -0.17 5.83
N TYR A 38 2.97 -1.17 4.99
CA TYR A 38 3.42 -2.51 5.38
C TYR A 38 4.80 -2.81 4.79
N CYS A 39 5.71 -3.31 5.62
CA CYS A 39 7.06 -3.64 5.21
C CYS A 39 7.11 -4.99 4.49
N THR A 40 7.69 -5.01 3.30
CA THR A 40 8.00 -6.26 2.57
C THR A 40 9.51 -6.56 2.57
N GLY A 41 10.27 -5.90 3.44
CA GLY A 41 11.74 -5.99 3.49
C GLY A 41 12.39 -4.86 2.72
N SER A 42 12.46 -4.97 1.38
CA SER A 42 13.16 -3.98 0.55
C SER A 42 12.32 -2.76 0.16
N TYR A 43 11.00 -2.85 0.27
CA TYR A 43 10.08 -1.76 -0.02
C TYR A 43 8.84 -1.80 0.89
N TRP A 44 8.14 -0.68 0.91
CA TRP A 44 6.91 -0.50 1.67
C TRP A 44 5.72 -0.48 0.71
N VAL A 45 4.60 -1.06 1.14
CA VAL A 45 3.37 -1.11 0.34
C VAL A 45 2.19 -0.50 1.09
N ALA A 46 1.29 0.11 0.34
CA ALA A 46 -0.02 0.52 0.78
C ALA A 46 -1.09 -0.02 -0.19
N PHE A 47 -2.33 -0.11 0.30
CA PHE A 47 -3.46 -0.62 -0.47
C PHE A 47 -4.58 0.42 -0.58
N GLU A 48 -5.36 0.36 -1.66
CA GLU A 48 -6.60 1.13 -1.85
C GLU A 48 -6.44 2.63 -1.56
N ARG A 49 -7.12 3.14 -0.53
CA ARG A 49 -7.11 4.57 -0.21
C ARG A 49 -5.76 5.02 0.31
N SER A 50 -5.10 4.23 1.16
CA SER A 50 -3.71 4.47 1.54
C SER A 50 -2.81 4.49 0.30
N ALA A 51 -3.02 3.59 -0.67
CA ALA A 51 -2.23 3.54 -1.90
C ALA A 51 -2.38 4.82 -2.74
N TYR A 52 -3.61 5.32 -2.89
CA TYR A 52 -3.85 6.59 -3.58
C TYR A 52 -3.17 7.77 -2.88
N GLN A 53 -3.27 7.84 -1.55
CA GLN A 53 -2.63 8.90 -0.78
C GLN A 53 -1.10 8.80 -0.85
N LEU A 54 -0.56 7.58 -0.85
CA LEU A 54 0.85 7.32 -1.07
C LEU A 54 1.29 7.78 -2.46
N ARG A 55 0.51 7.48 -3.51
CA ARG A 55 0.79 7.91 -4.88
C ARG A 55 0.83 9.44 -5.02
N ARG A 56 0.02 10.16 -4.26
CA ARG A 56 0.02 11.64 -4.21
C ARG A 56 1.24 12.18 -3.49
N ALA A 57 1.67 11.53 -2.41
CA ALA A 57 2.85 11.92 -1.63
C ALA A 57 4.16 11.57 -2.35
N PHE A 58 4.16 10.51 -3.16
CA PHE A 58 5.32 10.00 -3.87
C PHE A 58 5.04 9.88 -5.37
N PRO A 59 5.35 10.92 -6.16
CA PRO A 59 5.16 10.89 -7.61
C PRO A 59 5.85 9.73 -8.34
N ASP A 60 6.94 9.22 -7.77
CA ASP A 60 7.77 8.14 -8.33
C ASP A 60 7.39 6.74 -7.80
N SER A 61 6.30 6.62 -7.05
CA SER A 61 5.82 5.33 -6.53
C SER A 61 5.33 4.41 -7.66
N GLU A 62 5.52 3.10 -7.50
CA GLU A 62 5.02 2.12 -8.45
C GLU A 62 3.57 1.73 -8.11
N ILE A 63 2.69 1.77 -9.11
CA ILE A 63 1.30 1.34 -8.98
C ILE A 63 1.18 -0.08 -9.53
N THR A 64 0.62 -0.98 -8.73
CA THR A 64 0.37 -2.37 -9.11
C THR A 64 -1.11 -2.70 -8.88
N PRO A 65 -1.96 -2.66 -9.93
CA PRO A 65 -3.29 -3.20 -9.83
C PRO A 65 -3.21 -4.73 -9.74
N MET A 66 -3.94 -5.32 -8.80
CA MET A 66 -3.90 -6.73 -8.45
C MET A 66 -5.29 -7.34 -8.45
N ARG A 67 -5.35 -8.64 -8.72
CA ARG A 67 -6.56 -9.44 -8.54
C ARG A 67 -6.27 -10.58 -7.58
N LEU A 68 -6.96 -10.57 -6.45
CA LEU A 68 -6.72 -11.50 -5.36
C LEU A 68 -7.83 -12.53 -5.34
N TYR A 69 -7.49 -13.82 -5.39
CA TYR A 69 -8.47 -14.91 -5.46
C TYR A 69 -9.48 -14.87 -4.29
N ALA A 70 -9.04 -14.46 -3.11
CA ALA A 70 -9.86 -14.36 -1.90
C ALA A 70 -10.64 -13.03 -1.78
N TYR A 71 -10.65 -12.17 -2.81
CA TYR A 71 -11.34 -10.88 -2.78
C TYR A 71 -12.06 -10.59 -4.10
N PRO A 72 -13.37 -10.25 -4.07
CA PRO A 72 -14.20 -10.21 -5.28
C PRO A 72 -13.91 -9.02 -6.21
N PHE A 73 -13.24 -7.98 -5.70
CA PHE A 73 -12.93 -6.76 -6.46
C PHE A 73 -11.44 -6.65 -6.75
N PRO A 74 -11.04 -5.97 -7.84
CA PRO A 74 -9.65 -5.56 -8.02
C PRO A 74 -9.14 -4.77 -6.82
N VAL A 75 -7.86 -4.94 -6.50
CA VAL A 75 -7.19 -4.20 -5.43
C VAL A 75 -6.02 -3.43 -6.04
N VAL A 76 -5.88 -2.16 -5.72
CA VAL A 76 -4.72 -1.36 -6.15
C VAL A 76 -3.71 -1.30 -5.01
N MET A 77 -2.49 -1.75 -5.29
CA MET A 77 -1.35 -1.61 -4.42
C MET A 77 -0.44 -0.49 -4.95
N VAL A 78 0.18 0.26 -4.05
CA VAL A 78 1.27 1.19 -4.40
C VAL A 78 2.47 0.88 -3.54
N SER A 79 3.65 0.84 -4.15
CA SER A 79 4.92 0.57 -3.47
C SER A 79 5.88 1.76 -3.54
N VAL A 80 6.66 1.92 -2.49
CA VAL A 80 7.71 2.94 -2.39
C VAL A 80 8.98 2.33 -1.79
N THR A 81 10.14 2.82 -2.25
CA THR A 81 11.40 2.40 -1.66
C THR A 81 11.56 2.97 -0.26
N ASP A 82 12.23 2.21 0.59
CA ASP A 82 12.58 2.60 1.95
C ASP A 82 13.44 3.89 1.99
N ARG A 83 14.22 4.15 0.93
CA ARG A 83 14.96 5.41 0.75
C ARG A 83 14.01 6.60 0.59
N SER A 84 13.02 6.51 -0.30
CA SER A 84 12.05 7.59 -0.54
C SER A 84 11.23 7.86 0.72
N LEU A 85 10.78 6.80 1.40
CA LEU A 85 9.99 6.93 2.62
C LEU A 85 10.75 7.66 3.74
N ARG A 86 12.01 7.30 3.99
CA ARG A 86 12.83 7.99 5.01
C ARG A 86 13.02 9.48 4.72
N LEU A 87 13.15 9.86 3.45
CA LEU A 87 13.26 11.27 3.06
C LEU A 87 11.96 12.03 3.35
N TYR A 88 10.81 11.38 3.17
CA TYR A 88 9.51 11.95 3.48
C TYR A 88 9.28 12.07 4.99
N GLU A 89 9.64 11.06 5.79
CA GLU A 89 9.55 11.07 7.25
C GLU A 89 10.42 12.15 7.90
N ARG A 90 11.53 12.55 7.28
CA ARG A 90 12.32 13.69 7.77
C ARG A 90 11.57 15.03 7.64
N LYS A 91 10.63 15.12 6.71
CA LYS A 91 9.84 16.33 6.45
C LYS A 91 8.46 16.29 7.09
N HIS A 92 7.98 15.12 7.50
CA HIS A 92 6.61 14.90 7.98
C HIS A 92 6.59 14.01 9.23
N ILE A 93 5.73 14.34 10.18
CA ILE A 93 5.60 13.58 11.43
C ILE A 93 4.82 12.29 11.17
N ALA A 94 5.47 11.15 11.33
CA ALA A 94 4.79 9.85 11.34
C ALA A 94 4.00 9.69 12.65
N LYS A 95 2.76 9.20 12.55
CA LYS A 95 1.90 8.93 13.72
C LYS A 95 2.31 7.65 14.45
N GLN A 96 2.76 6.65 13.69
CA GLN A 96 3.33 5.41 14.23
C GLN A 96 4.44 4.94 13.32
N ASN A 97 5.60 4.64 13.89
CA ASN A 97 6.77 4.21 13.14
C ASN A 97 7.30 2.90 13.72
N GLY A 98 6.81 1.78 13.17
CA GLY A 98 7.26 0.42 13.53
C GLY A 98 8.13 -0.19 12.44
N ALA A 99 8.81 -1.30 12.77
CA ALA A 99 9.70 -2.01 11.85
C ALA A 99 8.95 -2.63 10.66
N ASP A 100 7.77 -3.20 10.91
CA ASP A 100 6.96 -3.89 9.88
C ASP A 100 5.72 -3.11 9.45
N TYR A 101 5.37 -2.06 10.20
CA TYR A 101 4.16 -1.28 9.98
C TYR A 101 4.36 0.18 10.34
N LYS A 102 3.91 1.07 9.46
CA LYS A 102 3.97 2.52 9.67
C LYS A 102 2.63 3.16 9.35
N LEU A 103 2.32 4.23 10.10
CA LEU A 103 1.12 5.03 9.93
C LEU A 103 1.50 6.49 9.75
N LEU A 104 1.14 7.05 8.60
CA LEU A 104 1.31 8.48 8.31
C LEU A 104 -0.04 9.18 8.34
N THR A 105 -0.10 10.35 8.97
CA THR A 105 -1.28 11.22 8.89
C THR A 105 -1.17 12.10 7.66
N VAL A 106 -2.27 12.22 6.92
CA VAL A 106 -2.33 12.96 5.66
C VAL A 106 -3.64 13.73 5.57
N PRO A 107 -3.72 14.79 4.73
CA PRO A 107 -4.95 15.52 4.52
C PRO A 107 -6.08 14.60 4.06
N GLU A 108 -7.32 14.98 4.38
CA GLU A 108 -8.49 14.18 4.08
C GLU A 108 -8.60 13.84 2.58
N LEU A 109 -8.99 12.60 2.32
CA LEU A 109 -9.18 12.04 1.00
C LEU A 109 -10.47 12.56 0.36
N SER A 110 -10.35 13.06 -0.87
CA SER A 110 -11.50 13.24 -1.74
C SER A 110 -11.97 11.88 -2.29
N ALA A 111 -13.11 11.39 -1.80
CA ALA A 111 -13.69 10.12 -2.25
C ALA A 111 -13.96 10.05 -3.78
N PRO A 112 -14.47 11.12 -4.45
CA PRO A 112 -14.62 11.10 -5.90
C PRO A 112 -13.28 11.01 -6.63
N ALA A 113 -12.25 11.71 -6.15
CA ALA A 113 -10.92 11.67 -6.76
C ALA A 113 -10.29 10.27 -6.62
N TYR A 114 -10.48 9.64 -5.47
CA TYR A 114 -10.08 8.24 -5.24
C TYR A 114 -10.78 7.29 -6.22
N GLN A 115 -12.11 7.37 -6.34
CA GLN A 115 -12.89 6.50 -7.21
C GLN A 115 -12.46 6.64 -8.66
N ALA A 116 -12.30 7.86 -9.16
CA ALA A 116 -11.84 8.13 -10.51
C ALA A 116 -10.44 7.56 -10.77
N TRP A 117 -9.52 7.73 -9.82
CA TRP A 117 -8.19 7.13 -9.88
C TRP A 117 -8.26 5.61 -9.91
N HIS A 118 -8.95 4.99 -8.95
CA HIS A 118 -9.05 3.55 -8.84
C HIS A 118 -9.63 2.93 -10.12
N THR A 119 -10.75 3.46 -10.63
CA THR A 119 -11.36 2.98 -11.89
C THR A 119 -10.39 3.05 -13.06
N ARG A 120 -9.53 4.07 -13.12
CA ARG A 120 -8.51 4.19 -14.16
C ARG A 120 -7.44 3.10 -14.04
N GLU A 121 -6.92 2.87 -12.84
CA GLU A 121 -5.82 1.92 -12.62
C GLU A 121 -6.25 0.47 -12.83
N VAL A 122 -7.51 0.12 -12.51
CA VAL A 122 -8.02 -1.26 -12.65
C VAL A 122 -8.61 -1.57 -14.03
N LYS A 123 -8.78 -0.56 -14.90
CA LYS A 123 -9.42 -0.71 -16.23
C LYS A 123 -8.74 -1.75 -17.13
N GLY A 124 -7.45 -1.99 -16.95
CA GLY A 124 -6.66 -2.94 -17.74
C GLY A 124 -6.63 -4.37 -17.19
N LEU A 125 -7.25 -4.65 -16.05
CA LEU A 125 -7.22 -5.97 -15.46
C LEU A 125 -8.20 -6.93 -16.16
N PRO A 126 -7.76 -8.12 -16.61
CA PRO A 126 -8.64 -9.09 -17.24
C PRO A 126 -9.73 -9.55 -16.27
N ALA A 127 -10.96 -9.71 -16.77
CA ALA A 127 -12.08 -10.27 -16.02
C ALA A 127 -11.73 -11.67 -15.48
N LEU A 128 -12.11 -11.96 -14.23
CA LEU A 128 -12.19 -13.36 -13.79
C LEU A 128 -13.45 -13.91 -14.45
N ASN A 129 -13.25 -14.74 -15.48
CA ASN A 129 -14.32 -15.51 -16.10
C ASN A 129 -14.68 -16.70 -15.21
#